data_AF-A0A4Q9P512-F1
#
_entry.id   AF-A0A4Q9P512-F1
#
_cell.length_a   1.000
_cell.length_b   1.000
_cell.length_c   1.000
_cell.angle_alpha   90.00
_cell.angle_beta   90.00
_cell.angle_gamma   90.00
#
_symmetry.space_group_name_H-M   'P 1'
#
loop_
_entity.id
_entity.type
_entity.pdbx_description
1 polymer ?
#
loop_
_entity_poly.entity_id
_entity_poly.type
_entity_poly.pdbx_seq_one_letter_code
_entity_poly.pdbx_strand_id
1 'polypeptide(L)'
;MESRLAQLAPLNQKDKAAGYQALLTELLTRQDQTGLDRDVHLLVENVLQESVGLVIGRLVLTELVKALSEGKIKETQLRKTIVKDVLELIQPRIVTYEEQVNTLRFQLADIYEEDEEWSEAARVLMGISLDSGQRALPDAEKLRVYVRIVRLLLEDEDSVQAERFYNRAALIAHTSTDKETLLSFKLCQARISDYSRKFLEAASRYHELSWIPEIDEEERKHMLSAAMTCAILAPAGPNRSRVLASLCRDERTQELPSFRIMEKMFRDRILRSNEIKDFEGTLKPHQLAQIEISSNDRLASIVAADDDEANDPIISTRKGPSTVLDRAVMEHNLLASSKVYNNITFRGLGTLLDLTPGAAETMARKMIEQGRLKGTIDQVEKLISFDVGGEDDGAQGKAGGLGDVEQVEEDTGASFTKRWDMQIRLTGANVEAIVQHLTETGLVSFGTVQA
;
A
#
# COMPACT_ATOMS: atom_id res chain seq x y z
N MET A 1 31.52 -11.85 41.52
CA MET A 1 32.11 -11.66 40.18
C MET A 1 33.41 -10.86 40.19
N GLU A 2 33.44 -9.65 40.75
CA GLU A 2 34.62 -8.78 40.77
C GLU A 2 35.91 -9.44 41.29
N SER A 3 35.83 -10.22 42.37
CA SER A 3 37.00 -10.93 42.92
C SER A 3 37.58 -11.98 41.96
N ARG A 4 36.73 -12.65 41.18
CA ARG A 4 37.15 -13.64 40.18
C ARG A 4 37.78 -12.95 38.97
N LEU A 5 37.20 -11.84 38.51
CA LEU A 5 37.76 -11.03 37.43
C LEU A 5 39.14 -10.46 37.82
N ALA A 6 39.31 -10.02 39.07
CA ALA A 6 40.59 -9.55 39.59
C ALA A 6 41.68 -10.65 39.58
N GLN A 7 41.31 -11.92 39.80
CA GLN A 7 42.25 -13.05 39.74
C GLN A 7 42.71 -13.38 38.31
N LEU A 8 41.94 -12.99 37.28
CA LEU A 8 42.31 -13.17 35.88
C LEU A 8 43.24 -12.07 35.35
N ALA A 9 43.28 -10.91 36.00
CA ALA A 9 44.08 -9.77 35.58
C ALA A 9 45.60 -10.05 35.47
N PRO A 10 46.27 -10.72 36.44
CA PRO A 10 47.72 -10.95 36.41
C PRO A 10 48.16 -12.15 35.55
N LEU A 11 47.22 -12.92 35.00
CA LEU A 11 47.53 -14.12 34.21
C LEU A 11 48.16 -13.76 32.86
N ASN A 12 48.94 -14.70 32.30
CA ASN A 12 49.43 -14.57 30.93
C ASN A 12 48.25 -14.62 29.93
N GLN A 13 48.46 -14.18 28.68
CA GLN A 13 47.39 -14.06 27.68
C GLN A 13 46.65 -15.38 27.39
N LYS A 14 47.34 -16.53 27.41
CA LYS A 14 46.73 -17.84 27.14
C LYS A 14 45.83 -18.29 28.28
N ASP A 15 46.33 -18.19 29.51
CA ASP A 15 45.60 -18.59 30.72
C ASP A 15 44.46 -17.62 31.02
N LYS A 16 44.65 -16.33 30.70
CA LYS A 16 43.62 -15.30 30.78
C LYS A 16 42.46 -15.61 29.83
N ALA A 17 42.73 -15.96 28.57
CA ALA A 17 41.71 -16.36 27.60
C ALA A 17 40.89 -17.57 28.10
N ALA A 18 41.58 -18.63 28.54
CA ALA A 18 40.92 -19.83 29.08
C ALA A 18 40.09 -19.52 30.34
N GLY A 19 40.59 -18.64 31.21
CA GLY A 19 39.89 -18.22 32.42
C GLY A 19 38.59 -17.46 32.14
N TYR A 20 38.59 -16.51 31.19
CA TYR A 20 37.36 -15.81 30.82
C TYR A 20 36.33 -16.74 30.14
N GLN A 21 36.77 -17.69 29.30
CA GLN A 21 35.86 -18.67 28.69
C GLN A 21 35.23 -19.60 29.72
N ALA A 22 36.04 -20.10 30.67
CA ALA A 22 35.55 -20.93 31.76
C ALA A 22 34.52 -20.18 32.62
N LEU A 23 34.81 -18.90 32.92
CA LEU A 23 33.90 -18.04 33.69
C LEU A 23 32.58 -17.80 32.94
N LEU A 24 32.63 -17.49 31.64
CA LEU A 24 31.44 -17.33 30.80
C LEU A 24 30.61 -18.62 30.77
N THR A 25 31.25 -19.77 30.57
CA THR A 25 30.58 -21.07 30.55
C THR A 25 29.90 -21.37 31.90
N GLU A 26 30.56 -21.06 33.03
CA GLU A 26 29.98 -21.23 34.37
C GLU A 26 28.74 -20.35 34.55
N LEU A 27 28.78 -19.08 34.12
CA LEU A 27 27.62 -18.19 34.20
C LEU A 27 26.44 -18.70 33.37
N LEU A 28 26.71 -19.16 32.15
CA LEU A 28 25.67 -19.62 31.22
C LEU A 28 25.06 -20.97 31.59
N THR A 29 25.76 -21.80 32.36
CA THR A 29 25.29 -23.13 32.81
C THR A 29 24.65 -23.10 34.19
N ARG A 30 24.66 -21.96 34.88
CA ARG A 30 24.06 -21.78 36.20
C ARG A 30 22.55 -22.02 36.13
N GLN A 31 22.03 -22.87 37.03
CA GLN A 31 20.60 -23.17 37.11
C GLN A 31 19.80 -21.96 37.64
N ASP A 32 20.39 -21.18 38.54
CA ASP A 32 19.82 -19.95 39.07
C ASP A 32 20.25 -18.76 38.20
N GLN A 33 19.30 -18.17 37.47
CA GLN A 33 19.57 -17.02 36.60
C GLN A 33 19.36 -15.66 37.31
N THR A 34 19.09 -15.66 38.62
CA THR A 34 18.96 -14.40 39.37
C THR A 34 20.28 -13.61 39.38
N GLY A 35 20.24 -12.35 38.95
CA GLY A 35 21.43 -11.49 38.84
C GLY A 35 22.40 -11.85 37.71
N LEU A 36 22.00 -12.72 36.77
CA LEU A 36 22.83 -13.08 35.61
C LEU A 36 23.11 -11.86 34.72
N ASP A 37 22.15 -10.96 34.58
CA ASP A 37 22.29 -9.66 33.91
C ASP A 37 23.46 -8.85 34.47
N ARG A 38 23.52 -8.69 35.79
CA ARG A 38 24.61 -7.98 36.46
C ARG A 38 25.96 -8.69 36.31
N ASP A 39 25.97 -10.02 36.40
CA ASP A 39 27.20 -10.80 36.29
C ASP A 39 27.77 -10.75 34.86
N VAL A 40 26.90 -10.78 33.84
CA VAL A 40 27.26 -10.62 32.42
C VAL A 40 27.73 -9.18 32.15
N HIS A 41 27.04 -8.17 32.68
CA HIS A 41 27.45 -6.77 32.60
C HIS A 41 28.89 -6.59 33.08
N LEU A 42 29.20 -7.04 34.30
CA LEU A 42 30.54 -6.93 34.89
C LEU A 42 31.61 -7.69 34.09
N LEU A 43 31.26 -8.87 33.55
CA LEU A 43 32.16 -9.63 32.70
C LEU A 43 32.49 -8.87 31.42
N VAL A 44 31.47 -8.36 30.73
CA VAL A 44 31.63 -7.64 29.46
C VAL A 44 32.36 -6.31 29.67
N GLU A 45 31.99 -5.53 30.69
CA GLU A 45 32.68 -4.29 31.06
C GLU A 45 34.18 -4.54 31.29
N ASN A 46 34.54 -5.60 32.01
CA ASN A 46 35.93 -5.95 32.28
C ASN A 46 36.67 -6.39 31.01
N VAL A 47 36.03 -7.21 30.18
CA VAL A 47 36.60 -7.74 28.93
C VAL A 47 36.82 -6.65 27.88
N LEU A 48 36.04 -5.58 27.92
CA LEU A 48 36.17 -4.42 27.04
C LEU A 48 37.32 -3.47 27.45
N GLN A 49 37.97 -3.67 28.59
CA GLN A 49 39.13 -2.88 28.99
C GLN A 49 40.35 -3.16 28.09
N GLU A 50 41.15 -2.13 27.80
CA GLU A 50 42.35 -2.26 26.97
C GLU A 50 43.40 -3.24 27.55
N SER A 51 43.43 -3.37 28.87
CA SER A 51 44.34 -4.27 29.61
C SER A 51 44.09 -5.76 29.39
N VAL A 52 42.90 -6.14 28.91
CA VAL A 52 42.54 -7.54 28.62
C VAL A 52 43.05 -7.94 27.25
N GLY A 53 42.95 -7.04 26.28
CA GLY A 53 43.40 -7.25 24.90
C GLY A 53 42.27 -7.69 23.96
N LEU A 54 42.34 -7.24 22.71
CA LEU A 54 41.27 -7.37 21.72
C LEU A 54 40.93 -8.82 21.35
N VAL A 55 41.93 -9.71 21.33
CA VAL A 55 41.73 -11.12 20.95
C VAL A 55 40.85 -11.83 21.96
N ILE A 56 41.12 -11.64 23.26
CA ILE A 56 40.29 -12.18 24.33
C ILE A 56 38.90 -11.54 24.29
N GLY A 57 38.83 -10.22 24.09
CA GLY A 57 37.56 -9.51 23.94
C GLY A 57 36.66 -10.10 22.86
N ARG A 58 37.21 -10.32 21.67
CA ARG A 58 36.46 -10.92 20.55
C ARG A 58 36.07 -12.37 20.84
N LEU A 59 36.94 -13.15 21.47
CA LEU A 59 36.67 -14.55 21.79
C LEU A 59 35.46 -14.66 22.74
N VAL A 60 35.51 -13.94 23.86
CA VAL A 60 34.46 -13.98 24.89
C VAL A 60 33.14 -13.43 24.35
N LEU A 61 33.16 -12.30 23.64
CA LEU A 61 31.92 -11.74 23.06
C LEU A 61 31.32 -12.66 22.00
N THR A 62 32.13 -13.29 21.15
CA THR A 62 31.63 -14.25 20.15
C THR A 62 30.93 -15.43 20.82
N GLU A 63 31.51 -15.94 21.91
CA GLU A 63 30.94 -17.06 22.66
C GLU A 63 29.66 -16.66 23.40
N LEU A 64 29.62 -15.46 24.00
CA LEU A 64 28.41 -14.91 24.63
C LEU A 64 27.27 -14.74 23.62
N VAL A 65 27.56 -14.10 22.48
CA VAL A 65 26.59 -13.89 21.39
C VAL A 65 26.06 -15.21 20.87
N LYS A 66 26.92 -16.22 20.71
CA LYS A 66 26.52 -17.56 20.31
C LYS A 66 25.60 -18.20 21.35
N ALA A 67 25.95 -18.12 22.64
CA ALA A 67 25.12 -18.67 23.70
C ALA A 67 23.73 -18.02 23.80
N LEU A 68 23.65 -16.70 23.54
CA LEU A 68 22.39 -15.97 23.45
C LEU A 68 21.54 -16.47 22.26
N SER A 69 22.15 -16.69 21.09
CA SER A 69 21.45 -17.25 19.91
C SER A 69 20.97 -18.68 20.11
N GLU A 70 21.72 -19.52 20.83
CA GLU A 70 21.35 -20.90 21.12
C GLU A 70 20.27 -21.03 22.21
N GLY A 71 19.75 -19.92 22.73
CA GLY A 71 18.69 -19.92 23.74
C GLY A 71 19.12 -20.51 25.07
N LYS A 72 20.41 -20.39 25.45
CA LYS A 72 20.91 -20.84 26.77
C LYS A 72 20.22 -20.09 27.91
N ILE A 73 19.82 -18.85 27.66
CA ILE A 73 18.94 -18.06 28.54
C ILE A 73 17.51 -18.22 28.02
N LYS A 74 16.68 -18.95 28.78
CA LYS A 74 15.31 -19.29 28.40
C LYS A 74 14.34 -18.12 28.53
N GLU A 75 14.60 -17.22 29.47
CA GLU A 75 13.73 -16.08 29.72
C GLU A 75 14.00 -14.97 28.69
N THR A 76 13.03 -14.73 27.81
CA THR A 76 13.14 -13.76 26.71
C THR A 76 13.41 -12.34 27.20
N GLN A 77 12.75 -11.90 28.28
CA GLN A 77 12.92 -10.55 28.82
C GLN A 77 14.30 -10.34 29.46
N LEU A 78 14.82 -11.35 30.15
CA LEU A 78 16.20 -11.34 30.66
C LEU A 78 17.21 -11.29 29.51
N ARG A 79 17.00 -12.10 28.46
CA ARG A 79 17.83 -12.10 27.24
C ARG A 79 17.80 -10.72 26.56
N LYS A 80 16.62 -10.10 26.42
CA LYS A 80 16.44 -8.74 25.87
C LYS A 80 17.26 -7.72 26.66
N THR A 81 17.16 -7.77 27.99
CA THR A 81 17.89 -6.87 28.91
C THR A 81 19.39 -7.03 28.75
N ILE A 82 19.91 -8.27 28.74
CA ILE A 82 21.33 -8.55 28.54
C ILE A 82 21.81 -8.04 27.17
N VAL A 83 21.07 -8.31 26.10
CA VAL A 83 21.46 -7.88 24.76
C VAL A 83 21.53 -6.34 24.66
N LYS A 84 20.55 -5.63 25.23
CA LYS A 84 20.54 -4.15 25.27
C LYS A 84 21.73 -3.61 26.06
N ASP A 85 21.97 -4.13 27.26
CA ASP A 85 23.10 -3.73 28.11
C ASP A 85 24.46 -3.95 27.44
N VAL A 86 24.66 -5.13 26.83
CA VAL A 86 25.90 -5.45 26.11
C VAL A 86 26.10 -4.52 24.90
N LEU A 87 25.04 -4.19 24.15
CA LEU A 87 25.12 -3.23 23.05
C LEU A 87 25.50 -1.82 23.54
N GLU A 88 24.96 -1.37 24.68
CA GLU A 88 25.30 -0.08 25.29
C GLU A 88 26.78 -0.05 25.75
N LEU A 89 27.26 -1.12 26.40
CA LEU A 89 28.66 -1.25 26.83
C LEU A 89 29.65 -1.24 25.65
N ILE A 90 29.30 -1.88 24.54
CA ILE A 90 30.17 -1.97 23.35
C ILE A 90 30.14 -0.67 22.53
N GLN A 91 29.12 0.19 22.69
CA GLN A 91 28.90 1.38 21.87
C GLN A 91 30.14 2.28 21.68
N PRO A 92 30.98 2.58 22.70
CA PRO A 92 32.20 3.38 22.52
C PRO A 92 33.26 2.74 21.61
N ARG A 93 33.21 1.41 21.43
CA ARG A 93 34.15 0.61 20.64
C ARG A 93 33.46 -0.17 19.52
N ILE A 94 32.32 0.32 19.03
CA ILE A 94 31.46 -0.38 18.05
C ILE A 94 32.21 -0.85 16.79
N VAL A 95 33.13 -0.04 16.26
CA VAL A 95 33.94 -0.40 15.07
C VAL A 95 34.86 -1.60 15.33
N THR A 96 35.29 -1.81 16.59
CA THR A 96 36.22 -2.89 16.94
C THR A 96 35.54 -4.26 17.02
N TYR A 97 34.26 -4.27 17.41
CA TYR A 97 33.43 -5.45 17.67
C TYR A 97 32.21 -5.50 16.75
N GLU A 98 32.34 -4.96 15.54
CA GLU A 98 31.25 -4.77 14.58
C GLU A 98 30.46 -6.05 14.28
N GLU A 99 31.15 -7.17 14.13
CA GLU A 99 30.53 -8.48 13.87
C GLU A 99 29.62 -8.91 15.03
N GLN A 100 30.12 -8.84 16.27
CA GLN A 100 29.37 -9.19 17.47
C GLN A 100 28.18 -8.25 17.66
N VAL A 101 28.36 -6.95 17.39
CA VAL A 101 27.28 -5.95 17.45
C VAL A 101 26.19 -6.23 16.42
N ASN A 102 26.56 -6.55 15.18
CA ASN A 102 25.58 -6.87 14.15
C ASN A 102 24.77 -8.11 14.52
N THR A 103 25.41 -9.17 15.02
CA THR A 103 24.70 -10.37 15.48
C THR A 103 23.77 -10.09 16.66
N LEU A 104 24.20 -9.28 17.64
CA LEU A 104 23.35 -8.85 18.76
C LEU A 104 22.15 -8.02 18.28
N ARG A 105 22.33 -7.16 17.28
CA ARG A 105 21.24 -6.37 16.70
C ARG A 105 20.23 -7.24 15.96
N PHE A 106 20.68 -8.26 15.22
CA PHE A 106 19.75 -9.23 14.63
C PHE A 106 18.94 -9.95 15.70
N GLN A 107 19.59 -10.47 16.76
CA GLN A 107 18.90 -11.13 17.87
C GLN A 107 17.92 -10.19 18.59
N LEU A 108 18.30 -8.94 18.81
CA LEU A 108 17.44 -7.95 19.46
C LEU A 108 16.23 -7.60 18.59
N ALA A 109 16.42 -7.50 17.27
CA ALA A 109 15.31 -7.29 16.34
C ALA A 109 14.36 -8.49 16.31
N ASP A 110 14.88 -9.73 16.35
CA ASP A 110 14.06 -10.94 16.46
C ASP A 110 13.19 -10.90 17.73
N ILE A 111 13.77 -10.52 18.87
CA ILE A 111 13.02 -10.39 20.14
C ILE A 111 11.96 -9.29 20.06
N TYR A 112 12.27 -8.13 19.48
CA TYR A 112 11.27 -7.06 19.32
C TYR A 112 10.15 -7.45 18.35
N GLU A 113 10.43 -8.23 17.30
CA GLU A 113 9.41 -8.76 16.40
C GLU A 113 8.51 -9.79 17.09
N GLU A 114 9.07 -10.67 17.93
CA GLU A 114 8.29 -11.60 18.77
C GLU A 114 7.38 -10.86 19.77
N ASP A 115 7.83 -9.71 20.27
CA ASP A 115 7.06 -8.84 21.19
C ASP A 115 6.09 -7.88 20.45
N GLU A 116 5.97 -7.97 19.12
CA GLU A 116 5.18 -7.05 18.25
C GLU A 116 5.60 -5.56 18.36
N GLU A 117 6.83 -5.29 18.80
CA GLU A 117 7.42 -3.95 18.91
C GLU A 117 8.10 -3.55 17.57
N TRP A 118 7.29 -3.30 16.54
CA TRP A 118 7.76 -3.07 15.15
C TRP A 118 8.74 -1.91 15.01
N SER A 119 8.45 -0.76 15.64
CA SER A 119 9.27 0.46 15.54
C SER A 119 10.67 0.26 16.13
N GLU A 120 10.77 -0.48 17.24
CA GLU A 120 12.04 -0.78 17.90
C GLU A 120 12.85 -1.80 17.09
N ALA A 121 12.21 -2.86 16.59
CA ALA A 121 12.84 -3.83 15.69
C ALA A 121 13.44 -3.14 14.45
N ALA A 122 12.66 -2.26 13.79
CA ALA A 122 13.12 -1.49 12.65
C ALA A 122 14.33 -0.62 13.01
N ARG A 123 14.28 0.10 14.14
CA ARG A 123 15.37 0.97 14.59
C ARG A 123 16.67 0.23 14.84
N VAL A 124 16.59 -0.95 15.45
CA VAL A 124 17.74 -1.81 15.70
C VAL A 124 18.39 -2.26 14.38
N LEU A 125 17.59 -2.73 13.41
CA LEU A 125 18.07 -3.16 12.10
C LEU A 125 18.64 -2.01 11.26
N MET A 126 18.01 -0.83 11.31
CA MET A 126 18.50 0.38 10.63
C MET A 126 19.89 0.82 11.12
N GLY A 127 20.25 0.47 12.36
CA GLY A 127 21.56 0.74 12.91
C GLY A 127 22.67 -0.13 12.30
N ILE A 128 22.35 -1.30 11.74
CA ILE A 128 23.33 -2.27 11.24
C ILE A 128 24.13 -1.69 10.08
N SER A 129 25.46 -1.79 10.17
CA SER A 129 26.36 -1.34 9.13
C SER A 129 26.44 -2.40 8.02
N LEU A 130 25.65 -2.23 6.96
CA LEU A 130 25.58 -3.19 5.84
C LEU A 130 26.73 -3.01 4.82
N ASP A 131 27.31 -1.81 4.76
CA ASP A 131 28.23 -1.36 3.70
C ASP A 131 29.68 -1.13 4.19
N SER A 132 29.98 -1.37 5.46
CA SER A 132 31.27 -1.01 6.08
C SER A 132 32.39 -2.03 5.84
N GLY A 133 33.40 -1.59 5.10
CA GLY A 133 34.76 -2.16 5.14
C GLY A 133 34.96 -3.51 4.43
N GLN A 134 35.96 -4.27 4.88
CA GLN A 134 36.37 -5.56 4.31
C GLN A 134 35.36 -6.71 4.52
N ARG A 135 34.24 -6.44 5.20
CA ARG A 135 33.22 -7.43 5.60
C ARG A 135 31.80 -7.03 5.17
N ALA A 136 31.69 -6.29 4.07
CA ALA A 136 30.40 -5.97 3.49
C ALA A 136 29.60 -7.26 3.23
N LEU A 137 28.33 -7.26 3.65
CA LEU A 137 27.44 -8.40 3.43
C LEU A 137 27.24 -8.64 1.92
N PRO A 138 27.01 -9.87 1.47
CA PRO A 138 26.57 -10.12 0.10
C PRO A 138 25.27 -9.37 -0.21
N ASP A 139 25.09 -8.93 -1.46
CA ASP A 139 23.90 -8.17 -1.87
C ASP A 139 22.59 -8.92 -1.57
N ALA A 140 22.57 -10.25 -1.70
CA ALA A 140 21.42 -11.07 -1.36
C ALA A 140 21.03 -10.96 0.14
N GLU A 141 22.00 -10.90 1.04
CA GLU A 141 21.76 -10.73 2.47
C GLU A 141 21.35 -9.29 2.80
N LYS A 142 21.99 -8.30 2.16
CA LYS A 142 21.56 -6.89 2.30
C LYS A 142 20.12 -6.70 1.88
N LEU A 143 19.71 -7.32 0.77
CA LEU A 143 18.34 -7.27 0.29
C LEU A 143 17.36 -7.82 1.34
N ARG A 144 17.67 -8.96 1.96
CA ARG A 144 16.85 -9.54 3.05
C ARG A 144 16.69 -8.57 4.21
N VAL A 145 17.78 -7.92 4.64
CA VAL A 145 17.72 -6.95 5.74
C VAL A 145 16.89 -5.72 5.35
N TYR A 146 17.08 -5.17 4.14
CA TYR A 146 16.28 -4.04 3.70
C TYR A 146 14.79 -4.38 3.57
N VAL A 147 14.44 -5.53 3.00
CA VAL A 147 13.04 -5.99 2.90
C VAL A 147 12.44 -6.16 4.29
N ARG A 148 13.20 -6.72 5.25
CA ARG A 148 12.79 -6.85 6.65
C ARG A 148 12.51 -5.48 7.28
N ILE A 149 13.43 -4.52 7.16
CA ILE A 149 13.25 -3.14 7.64
C ILE A 149 11.98 -2.51 7.05
N VAL A 150 11.78 -2.64 5.73
CA VAL A 150 10.61 -2.08 5.04
C VAL A 150 9.31 -2.69 5.57
N ARG A 151 9.26 -4.01 5.79
CA ARG A 151 8.08 -4.68 6.37
C ARG A 151 7.75 -4.10 7.75
N LEU A 152 8.74 -3.98 8.62
CA LEU A 152 8.54 -3.46 9.98
C LEU A 152 8.06 -2.00 9.99
N LEU A 153 8.66 -1.15 9.16
CA LEU A 153 8.25 0.25 9.03
C LEU A 153 6.81 0.39 8.51
N LEU A 154 6.36 -0.53 7.65
CA LEU A 154 4.98 -0.55 7.16
C LEU A 154 3.97 -1.02 8.21
N GLU A 155 4.37 -1.84 9.19
CA GLU A 155 3.48 -2.18 10.32
C GLU A 155 3.23 -0.96 11.23
N ASP A 156 4.20 -0.04 11.32
CA ASP A 156 4.08 1.24 12.06
C ASP A 156 3.55 2.40 11.19
N GLU A 157 3.03 2.10 10.00
CA GLU A 157 2.53 3.07 9.00
C GLU A 157 3.54 4.17 8.56
N ASP A 158 4.84 4.01 8.83
CA ASP A 158 5.90 4.94 8.39
C ASP A 158 6.32 4.66 6.94
N SER A 159 5.42 5.00 6.03
CA SER A 159 5.61 4.82 4.59
C SER A 159 6.78 5.62 4.01
N VAL A 160 7.13 6.75 4.62
CA VAL A 160 8.21 7.63 4.15
C VAL A 160 9.57 7.00 4.40
N GLN A 161 9.82 6.47 5.61
CA GLN A 161 11.05 5.74 5.86
C GLN A 161 11.08 4.41 5.11
N ALA A 162 9.94 3.71 5.02
CA ALA A 162 9.82 2.49 4.24
C ALA A 162 10.24 2.70 2.77
N GLU A 163 9.77 3.77 2.11
CA GLU A 163 10.14 4.08 0.72
C GLU A 163 11.65 4.33 0.56
N ARG A 164 12.32 4.96 1.54
CA ARG A 164 13.78 5.17 1.51
C ARG A 164 14.56 3.86 1.51
N PHE A 165 14.23 2.94 2.40
CA PHE A 165 14.89 1.63 2.46
C PHE A 165 14.50 0.74 1.28
N TYR A 166 13.26 0.84 0.81
CA TYR A 166 12.81 0.18 -0.41
C TYR A 166 13.65 0.61 -1.62
N ASN A 167 13.91 1.91 -1.79
CA ASN A 167 14.74 2.40 -2.90
C ASN A 167 16.17 1.87 -2.83
N ARG A 168 16.74 1.69 -1.62
CA ARG A 168 18.06 1.03 -1.45
C ARG A 168 17.99 -0.45 -1.84
N ALA A 169 16.95 -1.16 -1.42
CA ALA A 169 16.71 -2.54 -1.83
C ALA A 169 16.55 -2.69 -3.34
N ALA A 170 15.85 -1.77 -4.00
CA ALA A 170 15.59 -1.80 -5.43
C ALA A 170 16.88 -1.78 -6.28
N LEU A 171 17.93 -1.09 -5.80
CA LEU A 171 19.23 -1.03 -6.49
C LEU A 171 19.90 -2.40 -6.59
N ILE A 172 19.64 -3.30 -5.65
CA ILE A 172 20.28 -4.62 -5.56
C ILE A 172 19.30 -5.77 -5.75
N ALA A 173 17.99 -5.52 -5.87
CA ALA A 173 16.98 -6.57 -5.98
C ALA A 173 17.25 -7.53 -7.15
N HIS A 174 17.79 -7.03 -8.26
CA HIS A 174 18.11 -7.81 -9.45
C HIS A 174 19.27 -8.82 -9.27
N THR A 175 20.07 -8.69 -8.20
CA THR A 175 21.22 -9.58 -7.95
C THR A 175 20.82 -10.83 -7.16
N SER A 176 19.65 -10.82 -6.51
CA SER A 176 19.14 -11.95 -5.76
C SER A 176 18.38 -12.93 -6.65
N THR A 177 18.54 -14.22 -6.39
CA THR A 177 17.76 -15.32 -7.00
C THR A 177 16.72 -15.88 -6.04
N ASP A 178 16.70 -15.39 -4.79
CA ASP A 178 15.80 -15.87 -3.75
C ASP A 178 14.37 -15.39 -3.99
N LYS A 179 13.52 -16.31 -4.46
CA LYS A 179 12.13 -16.02 -4.83
C LYS A 179 11.33 -15.42 -3.68
N GLU A 180 11.46 -15.95 -2.46
CA GLU A 180 10.69 -15.50 -1.31
C GLU A 180 10.99 -14.03 -0.97
N THR A 181 12.27 -13.68 -0.95
CA THR A 181 12.72 -12.29 -0.73
C THR A 181 12.24 -11.36 -1.85
N LEU A 182 12.28 -11.81 -3.11
CA LEU A 182 11.81 -11.03 -4.25
C LEU A 182 10.29 -10.81 -4.24
N LEU A 183 9.52 -11.82 -3.85
CA LEU A 183 8.07 -11.70 -3.69
C LEU A 183 7.72 -10.76 -2.54
N SER A 184 8.41 -10.90 -1.40
CA SER A 184 8.28 -9.97 -0.26
C SER A 184 8.62 -8.53 -0.66
N PHE A 185 9.67 -8.33 -1.46
CA PHE A 185 10.05 -7.03 -2.01
C PHE A 185 8.96 -6.42 -2.89
N LYS A 186 8.37 -7.21 -3.81
CA LYS A 186 7.24 -6.76 -4.64
C LYS A 186 6.00 -6.42 -3.81
N LEU A 187 5.69 -7.23 -2.80
CA LEU A 187 4.58 -6.95 -1.88
C LEU A 187 4.81 -5.65 -1.10
N CYS A 188 6.02 -5.40 -0.63
CA CYS A 188 6.40 -4.13 -0.01
C CYS A 188 6.17 -2.95 -0.95
N GLN A 189 6.49 -3.08 -2.24
CA GLN A 189 6.22 -2.03 -3.23
C GLN A 189 4.73 -1.72 -3.35
N ALA A 190 3.89 -2.76 -3.40
CA ALA A 190 2.43 -2.61 -3.45
C ALA A 190 1.90 -1.91 -2.19
N ARG A 191 2.35 -2.34 -0.99
CA ARG A 191 2.00 -1.72 0.29
C ARG A 191 2.43 -0.25 0.36
N ILE A 192 3.68 0.08 0.02
CA ILE A 192 4.17 1.47 0.00
C ILE A 192 3.29 2.34 -0.91
N SER A 193 2.88 1.81 -2.06
CA SER A 193 2.00 2.52 -3.00
C SER A 193 0.60 2.78 -2.41
N ASP A 194 0.06 1.82 -1.67
CA ASP A 194 -1.21 1.92 -0.94
C ASP A 194 -1.14 3.03 0.13
N TYR A 195 -0.14 2.98 1.03
CA TYR A 195 0.09 4.02 2.04
C TYR A 195 0.34 5.41 1.43
N SER A 196 1.05 5.46 0.29
CA SER A 196 1.35 6.71 -0.43
C SER A 196 0.19 7.21 -1.28
N ARG A 197 -0.99 6.58 -1.20
CA ARG A 197 -2.21 6.91 -1.96
C ARG A 197 -2.05 6.82 -3.49
N LYS A 198 -1.03 6.08 -3.96
CA LYS A 198 -0.85 5.70 -5.37
C LYS A 198 -1.70 4.46 -5.68
N PHE A 199 -3.01 4.55 -5.42
CA PHE A 199 -3.91 3.39 -5.39
C PHE A 199 -4.00 2.64 -6.72
N LEU A 200 -3.89 3.32 -7.87
CA LEU A 200 -3.88 2.63 -9.16
C LEU A 200 -2.68 1.70 -9.30
N GLU A 201 -1.49 2.17 -8.92
CA GLU A 201 -0.30 1.34 -8.99
C GLU A 201 -0.33 0.22 -7.95
N ALA A 202 -0.82 0.52 -6.74
CA ALA A 202 -1.04 -0.48 -5.70
C ALA A 202 -1.98 -1.60 -6.18
N ALA A 203 -3.12 -1.21 -6.77
CA ALA A 203 -4.12 -2.15 -7.28
C ALA A 203 -3.54 -3.07 -8.35
N SER A 204 -2.81 -2.52 -9.33
CA SER A 204 -2.15 -3.32 -10.37
C SER A 204 -1.13 -4.29 -9.78
N ARG A 205 -0.26 -3.84 -8.86
CA ARG A 205 0.78 -4.70 -8.26
C ARG A 205 0.19 -5.79 -7.37
N TYR A 206 -0.81 -5.48 -6.55
CA TYR A 206 -1.51 -6.48 -5.75
C TYR A 206 -2.23 -7.51 -6.64
N HIS A 207 -2.86 -7.06 -7.72
CA HIS A 207 -3.52 -7.96 -8.66
C HIS A 207 -2.51 -8.88 -9.34
N GLU A 208 -1.37 -8.37 -9.81
CA GLU A 208 -0.27 -9.17 -10.37
C GLU A 208 0.24 -10.22 -9.37
N LEU A 209 0.47 -9.83 -8.11
CA LEU A 209 0.91 -10.75 -7.06
C LEU A 209 -0.12 -11.86 -6.77
N SER A 210 -1.41 -11.54 -6.84
CA SER A 210 -2.49 -12.53 -6.61
C SER A 210 -2.49 -13.70 -7.61
N TRP A 211 -1.79 -13.58 -8.73
CA TRP A 211 -1.67 -14.63 -9.75
C TRP A 211 -0.46 -15.54 -9.56
N ILE A 212 0.46 -15.21 -8.65
CA ILE A 212 1.71 -15.96 -8.47
C ILE A 212 1.47 -17.25 -7.70
N PRO A 213 1.59 -18.44 -8.32
CA PRO A 213 1.22 -19.71 -7.70
C PRO A 213 2.12 -20.13 -6.54
N GLU A 214 3.32 -19.56 -6.41
CA GLU A 214 4.21 -19.79 -5.27
C GLU A 214 3.70 -19.14 -3.96
N ILE A 215 2.71 -18.24 -4.03
CA ILE A 215 2.10 -17.60 -2.86
C ILE A 215 0.90 -18.44 -2.41
N ASP A 216 0.76 -18.61 -1.09
CA ASP A 216 -0.36 -19.34 -0.50
C ASP A 216 -1.72 -18.80 -0.98
N GLU A 217 -2.72 -19.69 -1.09
CA GLU A 217 -4.04 -19.32 -1.60
C GLU A 217 -4.73 -18.25 -0.76
N GLU A 218 -4.62 -18.32 0.57
CA GLU A 218 -5.19 -17.31 1.45
C GLU A 218 -4.48 -15.97 1.25
N GLU A 219 -3.15 -15.95 1.18
CA GLU A 219 -2.39 -14.73 0.90
C GLU A 219 -2.73 -14.13 -0.47
N ARG A 220 -2.88 -14.95 -1.51
CA ARG A 220 -3.34 -14.50 -2.84
C ARG A 220 -4.73 -13.87 -2.78
N LYS A 221 -5.65 -14.45 -2.01
CA LYS A 221 -7.00 -13.91 -1.78
C LYS A 221 -6.95 -12.57 -1.05
N HIS A 222 -6.08 -12.42 -0.06
CA HIS A 222 -5.85 -11.14 0.63
C HIS A 222 -5.29 -10.08 -0.31
N MET A 223 -4.32 -10.43 -1.17
CA MET A 223 -3.77 -9.52 -2.18
C MET A 223 -4.84 -9.11 -3.20
N LEU A 224 -5.68 -10.03 -3.66
CA LEU A 224 -6.78 -9.71 -4.57
C LEU A 224 -7.79 -8.75 -3.92
N SER A 225 -8.13 -8.97 -2.65
CA SER A 225 -8.99 -8.07 -1.86
C SER A 225 -8.36 -6.67 -1.71
N ALA A 226 -7.06 -6.59 -1.45
CA ALA A 226 -6.32 -5.32 -1.41
C ALA A 226 -6.32 -4.62 -2.77
N ALA A 227 -6.18 -5.37 -3.88
CA ALA A 227 -6.26 -4.84 -5.23
C ALA A 227 -7.62 -4.20 -5.53
N MET A 228 -8.72 -4.88 -5.17
CA MET A 228 -10.08 -4.36 -5.31
C MET A 228 -10.28 -3.09 -4.49
N THR A 229 -9.83 -3.12 -3.23
CA THR A 229 -9.93 -1.97 -2.32
C THR A 229 -9.20 -0.75 -2.89
N CYS A 230 -7.97 -0.93 -3.35
CA CYS A 230 -7.20 0.14 -4.00
C CYS A 230 -7.87 0.63 -5.30
N ALA A 231 -8.40 -0.26 -6.14
CA ALA A 231 -9.08 0.13 -7.37
C ALA A 231 -10.35 0.97 -7.10
N ILE A 232 -11.08 0.64 -6.04
CA ILE A 232 -12.25 1.40 -5.57
C ILE A 232 -11.84 2.80 -5.09
N LEU A 233 -10.78 2.90 -4.27
CA LEU A 233 -10.25 4.15 -3.71
C LEU A 233 -9.56 5.06 -4.73
N ALA A 234 -9.10 4.51 -5.85
CA ALA A 234 -8.43 5.26 -6.90
C ALA A 234 -9.34 6.37 -7.49
N PRO A 235 -8.75 7.51 -7.92
CA PRO A 235 -9.51 8.61 -8.53
C PRO A 235 -10.16 8.17 -9.85
N ALA A 236 -11.36 8.70 -10.13
CA ALA A 236 -12.09 8.33 -11.32
C ALA A 236 -11.39 8.78 -12.61
N GLY A 237 -11.30 7.87 -13.59
CA GLY A 237 -10.69 8.10 -14.90
C GLY A 237 -10.37 6.80 -15.68
N PRO A 238 -9.84 6.90 -16.91
CA PRO A 238 -9.65 5.75 -17.81
C PRO A 238 -8.74 4.65 -17.26
N ASN A 239 -7.67 5.03 -16.56
CA ASN A 239 -6.76 4.07 -15.92
C ASN A 239 -7.49 3.22 -14.87
N ARG A 240 -8.33 3.85 -14.06
CA ARG A 240 -9.15 3.15 -13.06
C ARG A 240 -10.14 2.22 -13.72
N SER A 241 -10.84 2.68 -14.75
CA SER A 241 -11.80 1.85 -15.49
C SER A 241 -11.15 0.60 -16.09
N ARG A 242 -9.91 0.70 -16.61
CA ARG A 242 -9.14 -0.47 -17.07
C ARG A 242 -8.83 -1.47 -15.96
N VAL A 243 -8.39 -1.00 -14.80
CA VAL A 243 -8.11 -1.87 -13.65
C VAL A 243 -9.38 -2.55 -13.15
N LEU A 244 -10.48 -1.80 -13.01
CA LEU A 244 -11.79 -2.34 -12.63
C LEU A 244 -12.29 -3.38 -13.65
N ALA A 245 -12.12 -3.12 -14.96
CA ALA A 245 -12.49 -4.07 -16.00
C ALA A 245 -11.69 -5.38 -15.94
N SER A 246 -10.42 -5.31 -15.52
CA SER A 246 -9.59 -6.49 -15.32
C SER A 246 -10.04 -7.28 -14.09
N LEU A 247 -10.33 -6.60 -12.98
CA LEU A 247 -10.79 -7.24 -11.74
C LEU A 247 -12.18 -7.85 -11.89
N CYS A 248 -13.12 -7.17 -12.55
CA CYS A 248 -14.46 -7.73 -12.81
C CYS A 248 -14.45 -8.95 -13.73
N ARG A 249 -13.41 -9.15 -14.54
CA ARG A 249 -13.22 -10.35 -15.37
C ARG A 249 -12.61 -11.52 -14.60
N ASP A 250 -11.99 -11.26 -13.46
CA ASP A 250 -11.43 -12.30 -12.59
C ASP A 250 -12.55 -12.89 -11.73
N GLU A 251 -12.91 -14.15 -12.00
CA GLU A 251 -13.99 -14.86 -11.30
C GLU A 251 -13.75 -14.96 -9.79
N ARG A 252 -12.48 -15.00 -9.34
CA ARG A 252 -12.11 -15.07 -7.93
C ARG A 252 -12.59 -13.85 -7.14
N THR A 253 -12.80 -12.72 -7.82
CA THR A 253 -13.30 -11.50 -7.17
C THR A 253 -14.75 -11.61 -6.73
N GLN A 254 -15.54 -12.50 -7.33
CA GLN A 254 -16.98 -12.65 -7.03
C GLN A 254 -17.24 -13.12 -5.59
N GLU A 255 -16.30 -13.85 -5.00
CA GLU A 255 -16.37 -14.33 -3.62
C GLU A 255 -15.99 -13.28 -2.58
N LEU A 256 -15.43 -12.14 -3.02
CA LEU A 256 -14.93 -11.11 -2.11
C LEU A 256 -16.04 -10.16 -1.67
N PRO A 257 -16.06 -9.71 -0.40
CA PRO A 257 -17.14 -8.87 0.14
C PRO A 257 -17.37 -7.57 -0.66
N SER A 258 -16.30 -6.97 -1.18
CA SER A 258 -16.31 -5.70 -1.91
C SER A 258 -16.64 -5.85 -3.41
N PHE A 259 -17.03 -7.04 -3.87
CA PHE A 259 -17.35 -7.27 -5.29
C PHE A 259 -18.49 -6.41 -5.80
N ARG A 260 -19.58 -6.29 -5.03
CA ARG A 260 -20.79 -5.57 -5.46
C ARG A 260 -20.54 -4.09 -5.71
N ILE A 261 -19.78 -3.44 -4.83
CA ILE A 261 -19.43 -2.02 -4.99
C ILE A 261 -18.46 -1.84 -6.16
N MET A 262 -17.49 -2.74 -6.34
CA MET A 262 -16.59 -2.74 -7.49
C MET A 262 -17.34 -2.91 -8.81
N GLU A 263 -18.26 -3.87 -8.90
CA GLU A 263 -19.08 -4.13 -10.10
C GLU A 263 -19.95 -2.91 -10.44
N LYS A 264 -20.54 -2.27 -9.43
CA LYS A 264 -21.28 -1.01 -9.62
C LYS A 264 -20.40 0.11 -10.13
N MET A 265 -19.18 0.25 -9.59
CA MET A 265 -18.23 1.24 -10.05
C MET A 265 -17.80 0.99 -11.50
N PHE A 266 -17.52 -0.27 -11.86
CA PHE A 266 -17.17 -0.64 -13.22
C PHE A 266 -18.30 -0.36 -14.21
N ARG A 267 -19.56 -0.62 -13.83
CA ARG A 267 -20.75 -0.37 -14.67
C ARG A 267 -21.28 1.07 -14.58
N ASP A 268 -20.48 1.99 -14.03
CA ASP A 268 -20.84 3.40 -13.86
C ASP A 268 -22.20 3.62 -13.18
N ARG A 269 -22.54 2.77 -12.20
CA ARG A 269 -23.76 2.92 -11.42
C ARG A 269 -23.51 3.87 -10.25
N ILE A 270 -24.53 4.65 -9.89
CA ILE A 270 -24.53 5.50 -8.71
C ILE A 270 -24.49 4.63 -7.45
N LEU A 271 -23.55 4.94 -6.54
CA LEU A 271 -23.39 4.29 -5.24
C LEU A 271 -24.22 4.99 -4.17
N ARG A 272 -24.96 4.21 -3.38
CA ARG A 272 -25.80 4.72 -2.29
C ARG A 272 -25.05 4.78 -0.97
N SER A 273 -25.46 5.69 -0.08
CA SER A 273 -24.81 5.96 1.20
C SER A 273 -24.65 4.73 2.12
N ASN A 274 -25.59 3.78 2.09
CA ASN A 274 -25.47 2.54 2.87
C ASN A 274 -24.33 1.66 2.36
N GLU A 275 -24.20 1.51 1.05
CA GLU A 275 -23.15 0.68 0.43
C GLU A 275 -21.76 1.27 0.65
N ILE A 276 -21.68 2.61 0.68
CA ILE A 276 -20.44 3.33 0.99
C ILE A 276 -20.03 3.08 2.44
N LYS A 277 -20.97 3.17 3.39
CA LYS A 277 -20.70 2.92 4.82
C LYS A 277 -20.29 1.47 5.09
N ASP A 278 -20.96 0.52 4.43
CA ASP A 278 -20.61 -0.91 4.54
C ASP A 278 -19.17 -1.15 4.05
N PHE A 279 -18.78 -0.53 2.94
CA PHE A 279 -17.42 -0.61 2.41
C PHE A 279 -16.39 0.12 3.28
N GLU A 280 -16.73 1.30 3.79
CA GLU A 280 -15.87 2.10 4.67
C GLU A 280 -15.47 1.32 5.93
N GLY A 281 -16.40 0.51 6.48
CA GLY A 281 -16.12 -0.39 7.60
C GLY A 281 -15.10 -1.50 7.33
N THR A 282 -14.73 -1.74 6.06
CA THR A 282 -13.71 -2.73 5.67
C THR A 282 -12.32 -2.13 5.45
N LEU A 283 -12.20 -0.79 5.47
CA LEU A 283 -10.95 -0.09 5.17
C LEU A 283 -9.99 -0.07 6.35
N LYS A 284 -8.69 -0.06 6.03
CA LYS A 284 -7.63 0.10 7.03
C LYS A 284 -7.51 1.56 7.50
N PRO A 285 -6.94 1.82 8.71
CA PRO A 285 -6.78 3.18 9.23
C PRO A 285 -6.12 4.16 8.26
N HIS A 286 -4.99 3.80 7.63
CA HIS A 286 -4.33 4.65 6.64
C HIS A 286 -5.17 4.95 5.37
N GLN A 287 -6.13 4.09 5.03
CA GLN A 287 -7.03 4.28 3.87
C GLN A 287 -8.19 5.24 4.20
N LEU A 288 -8.51 5.41 5.48
CA LEU A 288 -9.50 6.38 5.99
C LEU A 288 -8.92 7.78 6.20
N ALA A 289 -7.73 8.06 5.67
CA ALA A 289 -7.07 9.32 5.88
C ALA A 289 -7.94 10.51 5.44
N GLN A 290 -8.04 11.49 6.34
CA GLN A 290 -8.84 12.68 6.11
C GLN A 290 -8.19 13.57 5.05
N ILE A 291 -9.03 14.20 4.23
CA ILE A 291 -8.62 15.21 3.27
C ILE A 291 -8.94 16.59 3.86
N GLU A 292 -7.96 17.50 3.83
CA GLU A 292 -8.23 18.90 4.16
C GLU A 292 -9.14 19.52 3.09
N ILE A 293 -10.28 20.05 3.53
CA ILE A 293 -11.21 20.77 2.66
C ILE A 293 -10.51 22.01 2.12
N SER A 294 -10.41 22.11 0.78
CA SER A 294 -9.77 23.25 0.10
C SER A 294 -10.45 24.57 0.48
N SER A 295 -9.65 25.63 0.59
CA SER A 295 -10.14 27.00 0.83
C SER A 295 -11.26 27.41 -0.12
N ASN A 296 -11.17 26.96 -1.39
CA ASN A 296 -12.17 27.23 -2.42
C ASN A 296 -13.49 26.51 -2.16
N ASP A 297 -13.45 25.28 -1.64
CA ASP A 297 -14.65 24.50 -1.31
C ASP A 297 -15.37 25.11 -0.10
N ARG A 298 -14.60 25.64 0.88
CA ARG A 298 -15.18 26.40 2.01
C ARG A 298 -15.88 27.67 1.54
N LEU A 299 -15.25 28.45 0.65
CA LEU A 299 -15.82 29.70 0.14
C LEU A 299 -17.07 29.46 -0.72
N ALA A 300 -17.03 28.48 -1.63
CA ALA A 300 -18.17 28.15 -2.49
C ALA A 300 -19.43 27.76 -1.70
N SER A 301 -19.26 27.07 -0.57
CA SER A 301 -20.36 26.71 0.32
C SER A 301 -21.00 27.88 1.08
N ILE A 302 -20.33 29.03 1.15
CA ILE A 302 -20.82 30.24 1.82
C ILE A 302 -21.56 31.12 0.82
N VAL A 303 -21.07 31.20 -0.43
CA VAL A 303 -21.63 32.08 -1.47
C VAL A 303 -22.94 31.54 -2.05
N ALA A 304 -23.18 30.23 -2.00
CA ALA A 304 -24.39 29.60 -2.54
C ALA A 304 -25.50 29.35 -1.51
N ALA A 305 -25.30 29.70 -0.24
CA ALA A 305 -26.35 29.67 0.76
C ALA A 305 -27.25 30.90 0.59
N ASP A 306 -28.23 30.82 -0.32
CA ASP A 306 -29.40 31.68 -0.20
C ASP A 306 -30.05 31.36 1.16
N ASP A 307 -30.38 32.38 1.97
CA ASP A 307 -30.92 32.21 3.35
C ASP A 307 -32.19 31.31 3.38
N ASP A 308 -32.89 31.17 2.25
CA ASP A 308 -34.06 30.31 2.08
C ASP A 308 -33.73 28.80 1.91
N GLU A 309 -32.52 28.42 1.49
CA GLU A 309 -32.12 27.01 1.28
C GLU A 309 -31.44 26.39 2.52
N ALA A 310 -30.96 27.20 3.47
CA ALA A 310 -30.19 26.74 4.63
C ALA A 310 -31.03 25.97 5.69
N ASN A 311 -32.37 26.06 5.62
CA ASN A 311 -33.30 25.48 6.60
C ASN A 311 -34.11 24.28 6.06
N ASP A 312 -33.84 23.82 4.83
CA ASP A 312 -34.49 22.63 4.26
C ASP A 312 -33.82 21.34 4.76
N PRO A 313 -34.51 20.47 5.52
CA PRO A 313 -33.93 19.23 6.06
C PRO A 313 -33.52 18.21 4.98
N ILE A 314 -33.90 18.44 3.71
CA ILE A 314 -33.56 17.57 2.57
C ILE A 314 -32.16 17.89 2.02
N ILE A 315 -31.64 19.10 2.25
CA ILE A 315 -30.38 19.56 1.68
C ILE A 315 -29.22 19.18 2.60
N SER A 316 -28.23 18.46 2.06
CA SER A 316 -27.02 18.10 2.80
C SER A 316 -26.22 19.35 3.17
N THR A 317 -25.74 19.41 4.42
CA THR A 317 -24.89 20.50 4.91
C THR A 317 -23.41 20.27 4.61
N ARG A 318 -23.06 19.17 3.93
CA ARG A 318 -21.66 18.82 3.64
C ARG A 318 -21.10 19.70 2.54
N LYS A 319 -19.89 20.21 2.78
CA LYS A 319 -19.23 21.24 1.96
C LYS A 319 -18.15 20.67 1.03
N GLY A 320 -17.88 19.38 1.13
CA GLY A 320 -16.87 18.69 0.35
C GLY A 320 -16.52 17.33 0.94
N PRO A 321 -15.60 16.60 0.29
CA PRO A 321 -15.21 15.28 0.74
C PRO A 321 -14.37 15.34 2.02
N SER A 322 -14.63 14.43 2.96
CA SER A 322 -13.87 14.32 4.22
C SER A 322 -12.75 13.30 4.18
N THR A 323 -12.88 12.26 3.34
CA THR A 323 -11.89 11.19 3.20
C THR A 323 -11.55 10.94 1.74
N VAL A 324 -10.49 10.17 1.50
CA VAL A 324 -10.11 9.71 0.15
C VAL A 324 -11.24 8.92 -0.53
N LEU A 325 -11.86 7.98 0.21
CA LEU A 325 -13.00 7.21 -0.28
C LEU A 325 -14.15 8.15 -0.67
N ASP A 326 -14.50 9.07 0.21
CA ASP A 326 -15.62 10.00 0.02
C ASP A 326 -15.42 10.86 -1.24
N ARG A 327 -14.20 11.36 -1.45
CA ARG A 327 -13.84 12.05 -2.71
C ARG A 327 -13.99 11.14 -3.92
N ALA A 328 -13.41 9.94 -3.88
CA ALA A 328 -13.44 9.01 -5.01
C ALA A 328 -14.88 8.61 -5.39
N VAL A 329 -15.75 8.40 -4.39
CA VAL A 329 -17.15 8.06 -4.60
C VAL A 329 -17.96 9.24 -5.13
N MET A 330 -17.75 10.46 -4.62
CA MET A 330 -18.43 11.64 -5.15
C MET A 330 -18.05 11.91 -6.61
N GLU A 331 -16.75 11.84 -6.95
CA GLU A 331 -16.27 11.98 -8.34
C GLU A 331 -16.84 10.87 -9.24
N HIS A 332 -16.91 9.63 -8.74
CA HIS A 332 -17.52 8.50 -9.44
C HIS A 332 -19.02 8.71 -9.67
N ASN A 333 -19.78 9.08 -8.64
CA ASN A 333 -21.22 9.30 -8.74
C ASN A 333 -21.56 10.45 -9.68
N LEU A 334 -20.72 11.47 -9.77
CA LEU A 334 -20.86 12.56 -10.72
C LEU A 334 -20.70 12.08 -12.18
N LEU A 335 -19.69 11.23 -12.46
CA LEU A 335 -19.54 10.60 -13.77
C LEU A 335 -20.66 9.62 -14.10
N ALA A 336 -21.12 8.84 -13.13
CA ALA A 336 -22.28 7.98 -13.28
C ALA A 336 -23.53 8.81 -13.63
N SER A 337 -23.69 9.97 -12.99
CA SER A 337 -24.80 10.89 -13.26
C SER A 337 -24.76 11.46 -14.68
N SER A 338 -23.57 11.73 -15.23
CA SER A 338 -23.46 12.23 -16.62
C SER A 338 -23.86 11.21 -17.67
N LYS A 339 -23.89 9.91 -17.32
CA LYS A 339 -24.37 8.83 -18.20
C LYS A 339 -25.88 8.60 -18.10
N VAL A 340 -26.52 9.11 -17.05
CA VAL A 340 -27.96 8.93 -16.79
C VAL A 340 -28.77 10.17 -17.19
N TYR A 341 -28.23 11.36 -16.94
CA TYR A 341 -28.92 12.63 -17.15
C TYR A 341 -28.35 13.37 -18.35
N ASN A 342 -29.21 14.00 -19.16
CA ASN A 342 -28.77 15.00 -20.13
C ASN A 342 -28.40 16.32 -19.42
N ASN A 343 -29.19 16.70 -18.41
CA ASN A 343 -28.95 17.83 -17.54
C ASN A 343 -29.53 17.58 -16.15
N ILE A 344 -29.00 18.27 -15.14
CA ILE A 344 -29.46 18.20 -13.75
C ILE A 344 -29.17 19.52 -13.03
N THR A 345 -30.07 19.93 -12.12
CA THR A 345 -29.85 21.11 -11.29
C THR A 345 -28.80 20.84 -10.20
N PHE A 346 -28.10 21.87 -9.71
CA PHE A 346 -27.12 21.69 -8.63
C PHE A 346 -27.77 21.20 -7.32
N ARG A 347 -29.04 21.53 -7.08
CA ARG A 347 -29.80 20.96 -5.96
C ARG A 347 -30.01 19.46 -6.13
N GLY A 348 -30.46 19.01 -7.31
CA GLY A 348 -30.63 17.58 -7.60
C GLY A 348 -29.31 16.83 -7.52
N LEU A 349 -28.25 17.38 -8.11
CA LEU A 349 -26.91 16.80 -8.06
C LEU A 349 -26.36 16.74 -6.63
N GLY A 350 -26.56 17.79 -5.83
CA GLY A 350 -26.20 17.82 -4.41
C GLY A 350 -26.86 16.71 -3.61
N THR A 351 -28.15 16.44 -3.84
CA THR A 351 -28.84 15.33 -3.17
C THR A 351 -28.29 13.95 -3.54
N LEU A 352 -27.83 13.76 -4.79
CA LEU A 352 -27.22 12.50 -5.23
C LEU A 352 -25.81 12.29 -4.68
N LEU A 353 -25.06 13.37 -4.48
CA LEU A 353 -23.68 13.35 -4.01
C LEU A 353 -23.54 13.52 -2.49
N ASP A 354 -24.65 13.77 -1.78
CA ASP A 354 -24.65 14.19 -0.37
C ASP A 354 -23.77 15.43 -0.14
N LEU A 355 -24.00 16.46 -0.95
CA LEU A 355 -23.30 17.74 -0.92
C LEU A 355 -24.27 18.94 -0.99
N THR A 356 -23.83 20.08 -0.47
CA THR A 356 -24.47 21.37 -0.75
C THR A 356 -24.43 21.67 -2.26
N PRO A 357 -25.43 22.39 -2.81
CA PRO A 357 -25.48 22.71 -4.25
C PRO A 357 -24.20 23.40 -4.76
N GLY A 358 -23.67 24.37 -4.02
CA GLY A 358 -22.42 25.07 -4.38
C GLY A 358 -21.17 24.18 -4.34
N ALA A 359 -21.13 23.19 -3.44
CA ALA A 359 -20.05 22.20 -3.42
C ALA A 359 -20.14 21.23 -4.60
N ALA A 360 -21.36 20.81 -4.97
CA ALA A 360 -21.60 19.97 -6.14
C ALA A 360 -21.19 20.69 -7.45
N GLU A 361 -21.53 21.98 -7.60
CA GLU A 361 -21.07 22.81 -8.71
C GLU A 361 -19.54 22.88 -8.76
N THR A 362 -18.90 23.14 -7.62
CA THR A 362 -17.43 23.29 -7.56
C THR A 362 -16.72 21.98 -7.92
N MET A 363 -17.26 20.85 -7.49
CA MET A 363 -16.75 19.53 -7.87
C MET A 363 -16.90 19.29 -9.38
N ALA A 364 -18.08 19.55 -9.94
CA ALA A 364 -18.33 19.41 -11.38
C ALA A 364 -17.40 20.31 -12.21
N ARG A 365 -17.22 21.56 -11.79
CA ARG A 365 -16.30 22.52 -12.42
C ARG A 365 -14.87 21.98 -12.46
N LYS A 366 -14.35 21.48 -11.34
CA LYS A 366 -13.00 20.88 -11.25
C LYS A 366 -12.85 19.66 -12.17
N MET A 367 -13.86 18.81 -12.26
CA MET A 367 -13.80 17.63 -13.14
C MET A 367 -13.85 17.99 -14.62
N ILE A 368 -14.59 19.05 -15.01
CA ILE A 368 -14.61 19.58 -16.38
C ILE A 368 -13.27 20.21 -16.72
N GLU A 369 -12.72 21.06 -15.84
CA GLU A 369 -11.42 21.72 -16.03
C GLU A 369 -10.28 20.70 -16.21
N GLN A 370 -10.32 19.59 -15.47
CA GLN A 370 -9.36 18.49 -15.58
C GLN A 370 -9.58 17.58 -16.80
N GLY A 371 -10.61 17.84 -17.62
CA GLY A 371 -10.96 17.02 -18.78
C GLY A 371 -11.48 15.63 -18.42
N ARG A 372 -11.87 15.40 -17.16
CA ARG A 372 -12.39 14.10 -16.68
C ARG A 372 -13.90 13.97 -16.84
N LEU A 373 -14.61 15.09 -16.97
CA LEU A 373 -16.06 15.16 -17.18
C LEU A 373 -16.34 16.07 -18.38
N LYS A 374 -17.15 15.62 -19.34
CA LYS A 374 -17.59 16.44 -20.48
C LYS A 374 -18.95 17.05 -20.19
N GLY A 375 -19.03 18.38 -20.13
CA GLY A 375 -20.27 19.09 -19.87
C GLY A 375 -20.08 20.60 -19.82
N THR A 376 -21.19 21.32 -19.76
CA THR A 376 -21.25 22.78 -19.64
C THR A 376 -22.08 23.16 -18.41
N ILE A 377 -21.63 24.21 -17.71
CA ILE A 377 -22.28 24.72 -16.49
C ILE A 377 -23.01 26.01 -16.83
N ASP A 378 -24.30 26.07 -16.51
CA ASP A 378 -25.08 27.30 -16.49
C ASP A 378 -25.25 27.78 -15.05
N GLN A 379 -24.54 28.84 -14.69
CA GLN A 379 -24.58 29.41 -13.34
C GLN A 379 -25.85 30.23 -13.08
N VAL A 380 -26.51 30.75 -14.11
CA VAL A 380 -27.74 31.54 -13.96
C VAL A 380 -28.92 30.63 -13.67
N GLU A 381 -29.05 29.54 -14.44
CA GLU A 381 -30.10 28.54 -14.25
C GLU A 381 -29.76 27.50 -13.16
N LYS A 382 -28.57 27.58 -12.56
CA LYS A 382 -28.06 26.67 -11.52
C LYS A 382 -28.15 25.19 -11.97
N LEU A 383 -27.77 24.89 -13.21
CA LEU A 383 -27.77 23.53 -13.77
C LEU A 383 -26.50 23.18 -14.54
N ILE A 384 -26.24 21.88 -14.65
CA ILE A 384 -25.19 21.31 -15.51
C ILE A 384 -25.83 20.54 -16.65
N SER A 385 -25.33 20.74 -17.86
CA SER A 385 -25.67 19.96 -19.05
C SER A 385 -24.49 19.07 -19.43
N PHE A 386 -24.72 17.76 -19.50
CA PHE A 386 -23.70 16.78 -19.84
C PHE A 386 -23.66 16.54 -21.35
N ASP A 387 -22.45 16.35 -21.89
CA ASP A 387 -22.29 16.02 -23.30
C ASP A 387 -22.42 14.51 -23.51
N VAL A 388 -23.55 14.08 -24.10
CA VAL A 388 -23.88 12.66 -24.32
C VAL A 388 -23.46 12.21 -25.73
N GLY A 389 -22.30 12.66 -26.23
CA GLY A 389 -22.03 12.56 -27.68
C GLY A 389 -20.60 12.41 -28.20
N GLY A 390 -19.59 12.24 -27.34
CA GLY A 390 -18.24 11.93 -27.83
C GLY A 390 -17.90 10.48 -27.53
N GLU A 391 -17.58 9.69 -28.56
CA GLU A 391 -16.93 8.39 -28.39
C GLU A 391 -15.80 8.49 -27.36
N ASP A 392 -15.69 7.45 -26.53
CA ASP A 392 -14.74 7.30 -25.42
C ASP A 392 -13.26 7.25 -25.89
N ASP A 393 -12.99 7.50 -27.18
CA ASP A 393 -11.69 7.28 -27.83
C ASP A 393 -10.67 8.40 -27.61
N GLY A 394 -11.11 9.63 -27.34
CA GLY A 394 -10.20 10.76 -27.10
C GLY A 394 -9.36 10.65 -25.82
N ALA A 395 -9.73 9.77 -24.88
CA ALA A 395 -9.00 9.58 -23.62
C ALA A 395 -8.15 8.29 -23.58
N GLN A 396 -8.26 7.40 -24.58
CA GLN A 396 -7.46 6.18 -24.66
C GLN A 396 -6.10 6.39 -25.37
N GLY A 397 -5.94 7.43 -26.19
CA GLY A 397 -4.78 7.59 -27.09
C GLY A 397 -3.47 8.14 -26.50
N LYS A 398 -3.45 8.79 -25.33
CA LYS A 398 -2.23 9.53 -24.88
C LYS A 398 -1.17 8.70 -24.15
N ALA A 399 -1.32 7.38 -24.04
CA ALA A 399 -0.41 6.53 -23.27
C ALA A 399 0.36 5.46 -24.09
N GLY A 400 0.35 5.56 -25.43
CA GLY A 400 1.14 4.69 -26.30
C GLY A 400 2.13 5.51 -27.12
N GLY A 401 3.44 5.31 -26.91
CA GLY A 401 4.51 5.94 -27.69
C GLY A 401 4.65 5.41 -29.11
N LEU A 402 3.56 5.39 -29.88
CA LEU A 402 3.57 5.24 -31.33
C LEU A 402 2.89 6.49 -31.92
N GLY A 403 3.59 7.12 -32.87
CA GLY A 403 3.37 8.49 -33.35
C GLY A 403 1.93 8.95 -33.52
N ASP A 404 1.73 10.24 -33.24
CA ASP A 404 0.53 11.02 -33.51
C ASP A 404 0.08 10.80 -34.96
N VAL A 405 -0.93 9.96 -35.14
CA VAL A 405 -1.81 10.06 -36.28
C VAL A 405 -2.95 10.94 -35.81
N GLU A 406 -2.91 12.23 -36.18
CA GLU A 406 -4.11 13.08 -36.16
C GLU A 406 -5.17 12.37 -37.02
N GLN A 407 -6.02 11.57 -36.39
CA GLN A 407 -7.32 11.27 -36.97
C GLN A 407 -8.09 12.58 -36.94
N VAL A 408 -7.99 13.31 -38.04
CA VAL A 408 -8.96 14.35 -38.37
C VAL A 408 -10.27 13.60 -38.58
N GLU A 409 -11.05 13.43 -37.51
CA GLU A 409 -12.45 13.08 -37.64
C GLU A 409 -13.09 14.20 -38.48
N GLU A 410 -13.40 13.91 -39.74
CA GLU A 410 -14.31 14.76 -40.49
C GLU A 410 -15.59 14.89 -39.66
N ASP A 411 -15.88 16.11 -39.21
CA ASP A 411 -17.08 16.46 -38.46
C ASP A 411 -18.30 16.28 -39.37
N THR A 412 -18.74 15.04 -39.49
CA THR A 412 -19.79 14.58 -40.41
C THR A 412 -21.21 14.91 -39.92
N GLY A 413 -21.35 15.79 -38.91
CA GLY A 413 -22.62 16.41 -38.58
C GLY A 413 -22.82 16.67 -37.10
N ALA A 414 -23.83 17.50 -36.80
CA ALA A 414 -24.26 17.84 -35.45
C ALA A 414 -24.46 16.58 -34.58
N SER A 415 -24.15 16.66 -33.28
CA SER A 415 -24.23 15.55 -32.31
C SER A 415 -25.55 14.75 -32.33
N PHE A 416 -26.66 15.40 -32.68
CA PHE A 416 -27.96 14.77 -32.86
C PHE A 416 -28.02 13.80 -34.05
N THR A 417 -27.35 14.12 -35.16
CA THR A 417 -27.26 13.25 -36.34
C THR A 417 -26.45 12.00 -36.02
N LYS A 418 -25.31 12.14 -35.32
CA LYS A 418 -24.51 10.99 -34.85
C LYS A 418 -25.33 10.05 -33.95
N ARG A 419 -26.18 10.60 -33.06
CA ARG A 419 -27.10 9.81 -32.23
C ARG A 419 -28.16 9.10 -33.07
N TRP A 420 -28.74 9.78 -34.05
CA TRP A 420 -29.73 9.18 -34.95
C TRP A 420 -29.14 8.00 -35.73
N ASP A 421 -27.94 8.16 -36.30
CA ASP A 421 -27.23 7.09 -36.99
C ASP A 421 -26.94 5.90 -36.07
N MET A 422 -26.54 6.17 -34.82
CA MET A 422 -26.33 5.12 -33.82
C MET A 422 -27.61 4.33 -33.52
N GLN A 423 -28.76 5.01 -33.41
CA GLN A 423 -30.05 4.35 -33.21
C GLN A 423 -30.47 3.50 -34.43
N ILE A 424 -30.18 3.96 -35.64
CA ILE A 424 -30.41 3.18 -36.86
C ILE A 424 -29.54 1.90 -36.82
N ARG A 425 -28.25 2.03 -36.51
CA ARG A 425 -27.33 0.87 -36.38
C ARG A 425 -27.80 -0.13 -35.32
N LEU A 426 -28.17 0.34 -34.12
CA LEU A 426 -28.70 -0.50 -33.05
C LEU A 426 -29.98 -1.24 -33.47
N THR A 427 -30.89 -0.54 -34.14
CA THR A 427 -32.14 -1.15 -34.64
C THR A 427 -31.84 -2.21 -35.69
N GLY A 428 -30.92 -1.94 -36.63
CA GLY A 428 -30.46 -2.90 -37.62
C GLY A 428 -29.85 -4.16 -36.98
N ALA A 429 -28.92 -3.99 -36.05
CA ALA A 429 -28.29 -5.10 -35.33
C ALA A 429 -29.30 -5.94 -34.53
N ASN A 430 -30.29 -5.30 -33.90
CA ASN A 430 -31.37 -6.01 -33.21
C ASN A 430 -32.23 -6.84 -34.16
N VAL A 431 -32.54 -6.30 -35.35
CA VAL A 431 -33.27 -7.05 -36.39
C VAL A 431 -32.46 -8.27 -36.84
N GLU A 432 -31.16 -8.10 -37.10
CA GLU A 432 -30.26 -9.20 -37.46
C GLU A 432 -30.22 -10.28 -36.38
N ALA A 433 -30.07 -9.90 -35.10
CA ALA A 433 -30.05 -10.82 -33.97
C ALA A 433 -31.38 -11.59 -33.83
N ILE A 434 -32.51 -10.92 -34.00
CA ILE A 434 -33.83 -11.56 -33.97
C ILE A 434 -33.97 -12.55 -35.13
N VAL A 435 -33.59 -12.15 -36.34
CA VAL A 435 -33.64 -13.01 -37.53
C VAL A 435 -32.75 -14.23 -37.36
N GLN A 436 -31.54 -14.06 -36.85
CA GLN A 436 -30.63 -15.17 -36.54
C GLN A 436 -31.26 -16.14 -35.54
N HIS A 437 -31.81 -15.64 -34.43
CA HIS A 437 -32.47 -16.47 -33.42
C HIS A 437 -33.70 -17.21 -33.99
N LEU A 438 -34.52 -16.56 -34.82
CA LEU A 438 -35.66 -17.19 -35.48
C LEU A 438 -35.24 -18.28 -36.49
N THR A 439 -34.08 -18.10 -37.13
CA THR A 439 -33.51 -19.08 -38.06
C THR A 439 -32.95 -20.29 -37.31
N GLU A 440 -32.20 -20.06 -36.23
CA GLU A 440 -31.62 -21.12 -35.38
C GLU A 440 -32.72 -21.97 -34.69
N THR A 441 -33.83 -21.33 -34.31
CA THR A 441 -35.00 -22.02 -33.72
C THR A 441 -35.92 -22.67 -34.76
N GLY A 442 -35.62 -22.54 -36.06
CA GLY A 442 -36.36 -23.16 -37.16
C GLY A 442 -37.73 -22.53 -37.42
N LEU A 443 -38.01 -21.35 -36.87
CA LEU A 443 -39.28 -20.63 -37.03
C LEU A 443 -39.34 -19.84 -38.34
N VAL A 444 -38.18 -19.55 -38.94
CA VAL A 444 -38.06 -18.89 -40.25
C VAL A 444 -37.03 -19.64 -41.09
N SER A 445 -37.40 -19.96 -42.33
CA SER A 445 -36.47 -20.48 -43.34
C SER A 445 -36.37 -19.49 -44.49
N PHE A 446 -35.15 -19.04 -44.77
CA PHE A 446 -34.89 -18.24 -45.96
C PHE A 446 -34.69 -19.19 -47.13
N GLY A 447 -35.57 -19.13 -48.12
CA GLY A 447 -35.41 -19.89 -49.37
C GLY A 447 -34.08 -19.49 -50.03
N THR A 448 -33.33 -20.47 -50.54
CA THR A 448 -32.15 -20.21 -51.36
C THR A 448 -32.60 -19.44 -52.59
N VAL A 449 -32.31 -18.14 -52.64
CA VAL A 449 -32.45 -17.35 -53.86
C VAL A 449 -31.46 -17.95 -54.86
N GLN A 450 -31.98 -18.65 -55.87
CA GLN A 450 -31.18 -19.07 -57.02
C GLN A 450 -30.65 -17.80 -57.70
N ALA A 451 -29.32 -17.71 -57.77
CA ALA A 451 -28.57 -16.62 -58.36
C ALA A 451 -28.90 -16.38 -59.84
#